data_AF-A0A5S9ME96-F1
#
_entry.id   AF-A0A5S9ME96-F1
#
_cell.length_a   1.000
_cell.length_b   1.000
_cell.length_c   1.000
_cell.angle_alpha   90.00
_cell.angle_beta   90.00
_cell.angle_gamma   90.00
#
_symmetry.space_group_name_H-M   'P 1'
#
loop_
_entity.id
_entity.type
_entity.pdbx_description
1 polymer ?
#
loop_
_entity_poly.entity_id
_entity_poly.type
_entity_poly.pdbx_seq_one_letter_code
_entity_poly.pdbx_strand_id
1 'polypeptide(L)'
;MKECLKRGVNIISSMGAANKTDPTRFKIDDISKTHTDPIAKVVRTRLRKEGIRKGIEVIFSDESPIVIREDVRKEVGNDEAKIRKAQMPPSSNQFVPSVAGLIMGGHVIMKLLKRYSNYTCEG
;
A
#
# COMPACT_ATOMS: atom_id res chain seq x y z
N MET A 1 0.50 -12.09 3.80
CA MET A 1 1.39 -11.36 4.75
C MET A 1 1.84 -12.26 5.89
N LYS A 2 0.98 -12.58 6.86
CA LYS A 2 1.31 -13.47 8.00
C LYS A 2 1.95 -14.78 7.56
N GLU A 3 1.38 -15.43 6.57
CA GLU A 3 1.81 -16.75 6.18
C GLU A 3 3.18 -16.75 5.48
N CYS A 4 3.45 -15.73 4.68
CA CYS A 4 4.78 -15.51 4.10
C CYS A 4 5.81 -15.22 5.20
N LEU A 5 5.45 -14.39 6.19
CA LEU A 5 6.33 -14.06 7.31
C LEU A 5 6.70 -15.30 8.13
N LYS A 6 5.72 -16.17 8.43
CA LYS A 6 5.95 -17.44 9.13
C LYS A 6 6.87 -18.39 8.37
N ARG A 7 6.79 -18.38 7.03
CA ARG A 7 7.57 -19.25 6.15
C ARG A 7 8.92 -18.65 5.73
N GLY A 8 9.28 -17.46 6.23
CA GLY A 8 10.50 -16.77 5.82
C GLY A 8 10.51 -16.33 4.34
N VAL A 9 9.33 -16.22 3.72
CA VAL A 9 9.19 -15.78 2.33
C VAL A 9 9.22 -14.25 2.28
N ASN A 10 10.18 -13.70 1.53
CA ASN A 10 10.27 -12.26 1.31
C ASN A 10 9.01 -11.73 0.63
N ILE A 11 8.42 -10.66 1.18
CA ILE A 11 7.23 -10.01 0.63
C ILE A 11 7.36 -8.50 0.63
N ILE A 12 6.75 -7.89 -0.37
CA ILE A 12 6.36 -6.48 -0.39
C ILE A 12 4.87 -6.40 -0.74
N SER A 13 4.14 -5.43 -0.18
CA SER A 13 2.70 -5.26 -0.46
C SER A 13 2.32 -3.81 -0.75
N SER A 14 1.34 -3.61 -1.62
CA SER A 14 0.79 -2.28 -1.93
C SER A 14 -0.37 -1.91 -1.02
N MET A 15 -0.31 -0.69 -0.45
CA MET A 15 -1.39 -0.11 0.34
C MET A 15 -2.38 0.68 -0.55
N GLY A 16 -3.02 1.72 -0.04
CA GLY A 16 -4.02 2.48 -0.78
C GLY A 16 -3.39 3.41 -1.81
N ALA A 17 -3.73 3.21 -3.08
CA ALA A 17 -3.38 4.11 -4.20
C ALA A 17 -4.58 4.95 -4.69
N ALA A 18 -5.79 4.68 -4.20
CA ALA A 18 -6.99 5.42 -4.57
C ALA A 18 -7.09 6.78 -3.88
N ASN A 19 -7.84 7.70 -4.49
CA ASN A 19 -8.02 9.09 -4.05
C ASN A 19 -6.71 9.85 -3.83
N LYS A 20 -5.71 9.55 -4.65
CA LYS A 20 -4.36 10.16 -4.61
C LYS A 20 -4.03 10.69 -5.98
N THR A 21 -3.21 11.74 -6.03
CA THR A 21 -2.87 12.43 -7.28
C THR A 21 -1.38 12.53 -7.52
N ASP A 22 -0.57 12.52 -6.47
CA ASP A 22 0.87 12.72 -6.57
C ASP A 22 1.63 11.37 -6.49
N PRO A 23 2.08 10.83 -7.64
CA PRO A 23 2.83 9.57 -7.65
C PRO A 23 4.24 9.70 -7.07
N THR A 24 4.76 10.91 -6.85
CA THR A 24 6.11 11.11 -6.27
C THR A 24 6.14 10.87 -4.76
N ARG A 25 4.96 10.83 -4.13
CA ARG A 25 4.80 10.67 -2.68
C ARG A 25 4.74 9.23 -2.20
N PHE A 26 4.99 8.27 -3.09
CA PHE A 26 5.13 6.87 -2.71
C PHE A 26 6.45 6.60 -1.98
N LYS A 27 6.35 5.82 -0.91
CA LYS A 27 7.46 5.42 -0.05
C LYS A 27 7.37 3.94 0.24
N ILE A 28 8.52 3.27 0.26
CA ILE A 28 8.64 1.89 0.74
C ILE A 28 9.19 1.93 2.17
N ASP A 29 8.47 1.33 3.10
CA ASP A 29 8.93 1.17 4.49
C ASP A 29 8.21 0.00 5.16
N ASP A 30 8.53 -0.26 6.42
CA ASP A 30 7.84 -1.24 7.23
C ASP A 30 6.38 -0.82 7.51
N ILE A 31 5.46 -1.80 7.51
CA ILE A 31 4.04 -1.59 7.80
C ILE A 31 3.82 -0.82 9.11
N SER A 32 4.70 -0.96 10.10
CA SER A 32 4.61 -0.28 11.39
C SER A 32 4.76 1.24 11.31
N LYS A 33 5.46 1.76 10.30
CA LYS A 33 5.77 3.20 10.11
C LYS A 33 4.84 3.91 9.14
N THR A 34 3.93 3.16 8.50
CA THR A 34 2.95 3.73 7.59
C THR A 34 2.03 4.74 8.29
N HIS A 35 1.72 5.83 7.61
CA HIS A 35 0.85 6.90 8.09
C HIS A 35 0.03 7.46 6.93
N THR A 36 -1.01 8.24 7.24
CA THR A 36 -1.91 8.91 6.27
C THR A 36 -2.78 7.99 5.39
N ASP A 37 -2.36 6.75 5.15
CA ASP A 37 -3.06 5.77 4.32
C ASP A 37 -4.11 4.97 5.13
N PRO A 38 -5.41 5.07 4.80
CA PRO A 38 -6.47 4.35 5.50
C PRO A 38 -6.37 2.82 5.37
N ILE A 39 -5.94 2.32 4.21
CA ILE A 39 -5.77 0.88 3.98
C ILE A 39 -4.60 0.38 4.82
N ALA A 40 -3.48 1.10 4.84
CA ALA A 40 -2.34 0.77 5.67
C ALA A 40 -2.71 0.74 7.17
N LYS A 41 -3.53 1.69 7.63
CA LYS A 41 -4.05 1.72 9.01
C LYS A 41 -4.86 0.46 9.34
N VAL A 42 -5.76 0.03 8.46
CA VAL A 42 -6.60 -1.17 8.66
C VAL A 42 -5.73 -2.42 8.69
N VAL A 43 -4.82 -2.58 7.71
CA VAL A 43 -3.90 -3.72 7.63
C VAL A 43 -2.99 -3.78 8.85
N ARG A 44 -2.36 -2.67 9.23
CA ARG A 44 -1.50 -2.57 10.42
C ARG A 44 -2.26 -2.92 11.70
N THR A 45 -3.50 -2.47 11.84
CA THR A 45 -4.33 -2.78 13.01
C THR A 45 -4.64 -4.27 13.08
N ARG A 46 -4.99 -4.91 11.95
CA ARG A 46 -5.24 -6.36 11.89
C ARG A 46 -4.00 -7.17 12.23
N LEU A 47 -2.86 -6.84 11.62
CA LEU A 47 -1.58 -7.51 11.90
C LEU A 47 -1.17 -7.40 13.37
N ARG A 48 -1.36 -6.22 13.99
CA ARG A 48 -1.09 -6.02 15.43
C ARG A 48 -1.95 -6.90 16.32
N LYS A 49 -3.24 -7.10 15.99
CA LYS A 49 -4.12 -8.04 16.72
C LYS A 49 -3.62 -9.48 16.62
N GLU A 50 -2.94 -9.82 15.54
CA GLU A 50 -2.33 -11.13 15.32
C GLU A 50 -0.89 -11.23 15.86
N GLY A 51 -0.42 -10.25 16.63
CA GLY A 51 0.92 -10.22 17.22
C GLY A 51 2.03 -9.72 16.29
N ILE A 52 1.72 -9.43 15.03
CA ILE A 52 2.69 -8.97 14.02
C ILE A 52 2.79 -7.44 14.07
N ARG A 53 3.90 -6.93 14.62
CA ARG A 53 4.11 -5.49 14.79
C ARG A 53 5.05 -4.85 13.78
N LYS A 54 5.94 -5.61 13.15
CA LYS A 54 6.98 -5.18 12.20
C LYS A 54 7.42 -6.36 11.32
N GLY A 55 8.27 -6.10 10.34
CA GLY A 55 8.88 -7.09 9.44
C GLY A 55 8.12 -7.29 8.12
N ILE A 56 7.25 -6.36 7.75
CA ILE A 56 6.50 -6.43 6.48
C ILE A 56 6.74 -5.14 5.72
N GLU A 57 7.49 -5.26 4.62
CA GLU A 57 7.78 -4.17 3.71
C GLU A 57 6.52 -3.85 2.89
N VAL A 58 6.17 -2.57 2.80
CA VAL A 58 5.00 -2.11 2.04
C VAL A 58 5.32 -0.83 1.29
N ILE A 59 4.65 -0.62 0.16
CA ILE A 59 4.57 0.69 -0.49
C ILE A 59 3.28 1.38 -0.05
N PHE A 60 3.40 2.63 0.38
CA PHE A 60 2.27 3.51 0.69
C PHE A 60 2.60 4.92 0.21
N SER A 61 1.59 5.78 0.10
CA SER A 61 1.83 7.21 -0.12
C SER A 61 1.43 7.99 1.12
N ASP A 62 2.22 9.00 1.47
CA ASP A 62 1.98 9.90 2.59
C ASP A 62 1.04 11.07 2.22
N GLU A 63 0.51 11.07 1.01
CA GLU A 63 -0.55 11.97 0.54
C GLU A 63 -1.87 11.65 1.27
N SER A 64 -2.50 12.69 1.79
CA SER A 64 -3.86 12.59 2.34
C SER A 64 -4.83 12.25 1.23
N PRO A 65 -5.67 11.20 1.40
CA PRO A 65 -6.68 10.87 0.42
C PRO A 65 -7.60 12.06 0.17
N ILE A 66 -7.85 12.37 -1.09
CA ILE A 66 -8.78 13.41 -1.50
C ILE A 66 -10.19 13.00 -1.06
N VAL A 67 -10.85 13.90 -0.35
CA VAL A 67 -12.26 13.75 0.04
C VAL A 67 -13.11 14.23 -1.13
N ILE A 68 -14.00 13.37 -1.60
CA ILE A 68 -14.94 13.68 -2.69
C ILE A 68 -15.91 14.75 -2.17
N ARG A 69 -16.18 15.77 -2.99
CA ARG A 69 -17.17 16.81 -2.66
C ARG A 69 -18.58 16.19 -2.56
N GLU A 70 -19.42 16.74 -1.69
CA GLU A 70 -20.71 16.14 -1.33
C GLU A 70 -21.72 16.12 -2.51
N ASP A 71 -21.63 17.11 -3.40
CA ASP A 71 -22.41 17.20 -4.64
C ASP A 71 -22.07 16.04 -5.59
N VAL A 72 -20.79 15.81 -5.84
CA VAL A 72 -20.31 14.69 -6.68
C VAL A 72 -20.60 13.35 -6.02
N ARG A 73 -20.50 13.27 -4.69
CA ARG A 73 -20.80 12.04 -3.95
C ARG A 73 -22.26 11.59 -4.15
N LYS A 74 -23.22 12.52 -4.17
CA LYS A 74 -24.64 12.20 -4.36
C LYS A 74 -24.97 11.69 -5.77
N GLU A 75 -24.21 12.12 -6.78
CA GLU A 75 -24.37 11.62 -8.14
C GLU A 75 -23.72 10.25 -8.35
N VAL A 76 -22.55 10.01 -7.74
CA VAL A 76 -21.72 8.82 -8.02
C VAL A 76 -21.91 7.71 -6.98
N GLY A 77 -22.33 8.05 -5.77
CA GLY A 77 -22.59 7.13 -4.66
C GLY A 77 -24.07 6.79 -4.52
N ASN A 78 -24.36 5.60 -3.98
CA ASN A 78 -25.70 5.22 -3.58
C ASN A 78 -25.80 5.20 -2.05
N ASP A 79 -26.43 6.23 -1.47
CA ASP A 79 -26.57 6.36 -0.01
C ASP A 79 -27.40 5.24 0.63
N GLU A 80 -28.30 4.60 -0.13
CA GLU A 80 -29.11 3.47 0.34
C GLU A 80 -28.32 2.14 0.38
N ALA A 81 -27.13 2.11 -0.22
CA ALA A 81 -26.33 0.90 -0.26
C ALA A 81 -25.80 0.53 1.13
N LYS A 82 -25.91 -0.74 1.53
CA LYS A 82 -25.39 -1.24 2.82
C LYS A 82 -23.86 -1.21 2.93
N ILE A 83 -23.16 -1.05 1.80
CA ILE A 83 -21.71 -1.18 1.71
C ILE A 83 -21.08 0.21 1.52
N ARG A 84 -20.18 0.60 2.42
CA ARG A 84 -19.48 1.90 2.38
C ARG A 84 -18.80 2.20 1.04
N LYS A 85 -18.28 1.18 0.34
CA LYS A 85 -17.66 1.31 -0.98
C LYS A 85 -18.67 1.64 -2.10
N ALA A 86 -19.93 1.25 -1.94
CA ALA A 86 -21.01 1.61 -2.86
C ALA A 86 -21.61 2.99 -2.53
N GLN A 87 -21.59 3.38 -1.25
CA GLN A 87 -21.94 4.74 -0.82
C GLN A 87 -20.88 5.78 -1.21
N MET A 88 -19.60 5.41 -1.16
CA MET A 88 -18.46 6.26 -1.49
C MET A 88 -17.45 5.46 -2.32
N PRO A 89 -17.68 5.32 -3.63
CA PRO A 89 -16.74 4.64 -4.49
C PRO A 89 -15.40 5.40 -4.51
N PRO A 90 -14.27 4.72 -4.24
CA PRO A 90 -12.97 5.37 -4.32
C PRO A 90 -12.66 5.70 -5.78
N SER A 91 -12.25 6.94 -6.02
CA SER A 91 -11.76 7.38 -7.33
C SER A 91 -10.31 6.95 -7.50
N SER A 92 -9.91 6.66 -8.74
CA SER A 92 -8.54 6.34 -9.08
C SER A 92 -8.17 7.06 -10.36
N ASN A 93 -6.93 7.52 -10.45
CA ASN A 93 -6.32 7.86 -11.72
C ASN A 93 -5.47 6.67 -12.21
N GLN A 94 -5.15 6.60 -13.50
CA GLN A 94 -4.38 5.49 -14.08
C GLN A 94 -2.88 5.56 -13.74
N PHE A 95 -2.37 6.76 -13.47
CA PHE A 95 -0.94 7.01 -13.29
C PHE A 95 -0.41 6.56 -11.91
N VAL A 96 -1.13 6.88 -10.84
CA VAL A 96 -0.73 6.62 -9.45
C VAL A 96 -0.61 5.12 -9.13
N PRO A 97 -1.60 4.26 -9.45
CA PRO A 97 -1.45 2.81 -9.26
C PRO A 97 -0.32 2.21 -10.10
N SER A 98 -0.14 2.71 -11.33
CA SER A 98 0.93 2.24 -12.23
C SER A 98 2.31 2.55 -11.65
N VAL A 99 2.55 3.79 -11.21
CA VAL A 99 3.82 4.19 -10.60
C VAL A 99 4.10 3.42 -9.32
N ALA A 100 3.08 3.14 -8.48
CA ALA A 100 3.26 2.30 -7.31
C ALA A 100 3.78 0.90 -7.67
N GLY A 101 3.21 0.28 -8.71
CA GLY A 101 3.66 -1.02 -9.22
C GLY A 101 5.09 -0.98 -9.77
N LEU A 102 5.44 0.06 -10.53
CA LEU A 102 6.78 0.24 -11.08
C LEU A 102 7.83 0.42 -9.97
N ILE A 103 7.53 1.24 -8.95
CA ILE A 103 8.41 1.43 -7.79
C ILE A 103 8.62 0.10 -7.05
N MET A 104 7.54 -0.66 -6.80
CA MET A 104 7.65 -1.99 -6.18
C MET A 104 8.52 -2.94 -6.98
N GLY A 105 8.30 -3.02 -8.30
CA GLY A 105 9.07 -3.89 -9.19
C GLY A 105 10.56 -3.56 -9.17
N GLY A 106 10.90 -2.27 -9.32
CA GLY A 106 12.28 -1.80 -9.25
C GLY A 106 12.94 -2.09 -7.91
N HIS A 107 12.22 -1.88 -6.79
CA HIS A 107 12.73 -2.18 -5.45
C HIS A 107 13.02 -3.67 -5.25
N VAL A 108 12.11 -4.55 -5.69
CA VAL A 108 12.32 -6.01 -5.60
C VAL A 108 13.53 -6.45 -6.41
N ILE A 109 13.66 -5.97 -7.66
CA ILE A 109 14.80 -6.29 -8.52
C ILE A 109 16.11 -5.87 -7.84
N MET A 110 16.20 -4.63 -7.36
CA MET A 110 17.39 -4.13 -6.66
C MET A 110 17.73 -4.93 -5.41
N LYS A 111 16.73 -5.37 -4.65
CA LYS A 111 16.92 -6.20 -3.45
C LYS A 111 17.43 -7.59 -3.78
N LEU A 112 16.96 -8.19 -4.87
CA LEU A 112 17.46 -9.47 -5.38
C LEU A 112 18.91 -9.34 -5.88
N LEU A 113 19.24 -8.28 -6.62
CA LEU A 113 20.59 -8.03 -7.12
C LEU A 113 21.59 -7.79 -5.99
N LYS A 114 21.26 -6.97 -4.98
CA LYS A 114 22.11 -6.78 -3.80
C LYS A 114 22.37 -8.09 -3.08
N ARG A 115 21.34 -8.92 -2.94
CA ARG A 115 21.49 -10.25 -2.34
C ARG A 115 22.46 -11.11 -3.15
N TYR A 116 22.37 -11.10 -4.49
CA TYR A 116 23.29 -11.83 -5.37
C TYR A 116 24.73 -11.30 -5.32
N SER A 117 24.92 -9.98 -5.27
CA SER A 117 26.24 -9.35 -5.11
C SER A 117 26.89 -9.78 -3.79
N ASN A 118 26.12 -9.82 -2.69
CA ASN A 118 26.65 -10.28 -1.40
C ASN A 118 27.02 -11.78 -1.41
N TYR A 119 26.41 -12.60 -2.26
CA TYR A 119 26.80 -14.02 -2.43
C TYR A 119 28.06 -14.22 -3.28
N THR A 120 28.47 -13.24 -4.09
CA THR A 120 29.59 -13.37 -5.04
C THR A 120 30.89 -12.69 -4.56
N CYS A 121 30.82 -11.88 -3.50
CA CYS A 121 31.98 -11.21 -2.90
C CYS A 121 32.59 -11.93 -1.69
N GLU A 122 32.08 -13.10 -1.31
CA GLU A 122 32.67 -13.98 -0.27
C GLU A 122 33.50 -15.13 -0.87
N GLY A 123 34.01 -14.97 -2.10
CA GLY A 123 34.87 -15.93 -2.80
C GLY A 123 36.31 -15.49 -2.91
#